data_AF-A4A795-F1
#
_entry.id   AF-A4A795-F1
#
_cell.length_a   1.000
_cell.length_b   1.000
_cell.length_c   1.000
_cell.angle_alpha   90.00
_cell.angle_beta   90.00
_cell.angle_gamma   90.00
#
_symmetry.space_group_name_H-M   'P 1'
#
loop_
_entity.id
_entity.type
_entity.pdbx_description
1 polymer ?
#
loop_
_entity_poly.entity_id
_entity_poly.type
_entity_poly.pdbx_seq_one_letter_code
_entity_poly.pdbx_strand_id
1 'polypeptide(L)'
;MLRLLRHSAVLITLVTLLASNVLLLTSSAFNAAISTALATTLGVRTASAALSTRLAGSERQLQTLKRTQLRRSASVKGFGRSLTARTKRVAARGIAAIPAESLPYIGAAVVVSSMVYELYEACETLRELDTLYTDLGLAETVPDDAMRSLCNPPPLDELFGNPLSQPDV
;
A
#
# COMPACT_ATOMS: atom_id res chain seq x y z
N MET A 1 53.42 -10.99 -46.13
CA MET A 1 52.02 -10.49 -46.28
C MET A 1 50.97 -11.45 -45.70
N LEU A 2 50.92 -12.74 -46.07
CA LEU A 2 49.90 -13.69 -45.59
C LEU A 2 49.80 -13.83 -44.04
N ARG A 3 50.94 -13.77 -43.33
CA ARG A 3 50.97 -13.84 -41.85
C ARG A 3 50.39 -12.59 -41.17
N LEU A 4 50.54 -11.40 -41.76
CA LEU A 4 49.92 -10.18 -41.23
C LEU A 4 48.40 -10.21 -41.45
N LEU A 5 47.97 -10.63 -42.64
CA LEU A 5 46.55 -10.81 -43.00
C LEU A 5 45.83 -11.81 -42.08
N ARG A 6 46.52 -12.89 -41.69
CA ARG A 6 45.97 -13.87 -40.74
C ARG A 6 45.85 -13.32 -39.33
N HIS A 7 46.85 -12.58 -38.86
CA HIS A 7 46.79 -11.97 -37.52
C HIS A 7 45.73 -10.87 -37.44
N SER A 8 45.61 -10.02 -38.47
CA SER A 8 44.55 -9.00 -38.50
C SER A 8 43.16 -9.63 -38.53
N ALA A 9 42.94 -10.69 -39.30
CA ALA A 9 41.66 -11.41 -39.34
C ALA A 9 41.29 -12.00 -37.97
N VAL A 10 42.23 -12.67 -37.30
CA VAL A 10 41.99 -13.25 -35.95
C VAL A 10 41.68 -12.14 -34.93
N LEU A 11 42.40 -11.03 -34.98
CA LEU A 11 42.22 -9.91 -34.05
C LEU A 11 40.85 -9.24 -34.25
N ILE A 12 40.41 -9.07 -35.50
CA ILE A 12 39.07 -8.54 -35.83
C ILE A 12 37.98 -9.48 -35.30
N THR A 13 38.11 -10.80 -35.50
CA THR A 13 37.13 -11.76 -34.97
C THR A 13 37.04 -11.73 -33.45
N LEU A 14 38.19 -11.64 -32.76
CA LEU A 14 38.25 -11.64 -31.30
C LEU A 14 37.64 -10.35 -30.73
N VAL A 15 37.91 -9.20 -31.36
CA VAL A 15 37.31 -7.91 -30.99
C VAL A 15 35.80 -7.89 -31.23
N THR A 16 35.32 -8.47 -32.33
CA THR A 16 33.87 -8.55 -32.60
C THR A 16 33.15 -9.48 -31.63
N LEU A 17 33.74 -10.60 -31.25
CA LEU A 17 33.22 -11.49 -30.20
C LEU A 17 33.15 -10.78 -28.85
N LEU A 18 34.20 -10.04 -28.48
CA LEU A 18 34.26 -9.32 -27.22
C LEU A 18 33.24 -8.17 -27.18
N ALA A 19 33.18 -7.36 -28.24
CA ALA A 19 32.24 -6.26 -28.37
C ALA A 19 30.79 -6.76 -28.35
N SER A 20 30.49 -7.87 -29.04
CA SER A 20 29.15 -8.46 -29.04
C SER A 20 28.71 -8.92 -27.64
N ASN A 21 29.61 -9.53 -26.86
CA ASN A 21 29.32 -9.93 -25.47
C ASN A 21 29.04 -8.71 -24.57
N VAL A 22 29.82 -7.63 -24.71
CA VAL A 22 29.62 -6.40 -23.93
C VAL A 22 28.29 -5.73 -24.31
N LEU A 23 27.97 -5.65 -25.60
CA LEU A 23 26.72 -5.05 -26.08
C LEU A 23 25.48 -5.88 -25.67
N LEU A 24 25.60 -7.21 -25.62
CA LEU A 24 24.54 -8.10 -25.17
C LEU A 24 24.22 -7.92 -23.67
N LEU A 25 25.23 -7.69 -22.84
CA LEU A 25 25.03 -7.42 -21.41
C LEU A 25 24.53 -5.99 -21.13
N THR A 26 24.96 -5.02 -21.93
CA THR A 26 24.77 -3.59 -21.64
C THR A 26 23.51 -3.01 -22.30
N SER A 27 23.07 -3.56 -23.42
CA SER A 27 21.96 -3.01 -24.19
C SER A 27 20.88 -4.04 -24.49
N SER A 28 19.74 -3.88 -23.81
CA SER A 28 18.52 -4.66 -24.06
C SER A 28 18.03 -4.51 -25.51
N ALA A 29 18.28 -3.35 -26.15
CA ALA A 29 17.94 -3.08 -27.54
C ALA A 29 18.74 -3.93 -28.55
N PHE A 30 20.05 -4.16 -28.33
CA PHE A 30 20.86 -4.99 -29.22
C PHE A 30 20.53 -6.48 -29.07
N ASN A 31 20.26 -6.92 -27.83
CA ASN A 31 19.80 -8.27 -27.56
C ASN A 31 18.43 -8.55 -28.21
N ALA A 32 17.53 -7.56 -28.19
CA ALA A 32 16.26 -7.62 -28.93
C ALA A 32 16.48 -7.67 -30.45
N ALA A 33 17.36 -6.82 -31.00
CA ALA A 33 17.66 -6.77 -32.44
C ALA A 33 18.24 -8.09 -32.97
N ILE A 34 19.22 -8.67 -32.27
CA ILE A 34 19.77 -10.00 -32.62
C ILE A 34 18.70 -11.05 -32.54
N SER A 35 17.89 -11.05 -31.48
CA SER A 35 16.79 -12.02 -31.32
C SER A 35 15.75 -11.91 -32.44
N THR A 36 15.42 -10.70 -32.89
CA THR A 36 14.52 -10.48 -34.02
C THR A 36 15.12 -10.90 -35.36
N ALA A 37 16.41 -10.62 -35.59
CA ALA A 37 17.11 -11.03 -36.81
C ALA A 37 17.23 -12.56 -36.89
N LEU A 38 17.48 -13.23 -35.77
CA LEU A 38 17.53 -14.70 -35.70
C LEU A 38 16.16 -15.33 -35.93
N ALA A 39 15.09 -14.71 -35.41
CA ALA A 39 13.72 -15.17 -35.60
C ALA A 39 13.24 -15.01 -37.07
N THR A 40 13.62 -13.92 -37.74
CA THR A 40 13.21 -13.67 -39.13
C THR A 40 14.01 -14.46 -40.15
N THR A 41 15.29 -14.77 -39.87
CA THR A 41 16.17 -15.46 -40.81
C THR A 41 16.13 -16.98 -40.68
N LEU A 42 15.93 -17.52 -39.48
CA LEU A 42 15.97 -18.97 -39.22
C LEU A 42 14.60 -19.58 -38.95
N GLY A 43 13.53 -18.78 -38.76
CA GLY A 43 12.16 -19.28 -38.54
C GLY A 43 11.96 -20.06 -37.23
N VAL A 44 13.02 -20.28 -36.45
CA VAL A 44 12.97 -20.94 -35.15
C VAL A 44 12.51 -19.91 -34.13
N ARG A 45 11.33 -20.13 -33.53
CA ARG A 45 10.84 -19.33 -32.40
C ARG A 45 11.79 -19.49 -31.22
N THR A 46 12.76 -18.60 -31.11
CA THR A 46 13.77 -18.62 -30.06
C THR A 46 13.14 -18.31 -28.70
N ALA A 47 13.69 -18.95 -27.66
CA ALA A 47 13.30 -18.72 -26.27
C ALA A 47 13.40 -17.24 -25.86
N SER A 48 14.23 -16.43 -26.54
CA SER A 48 14.36 -15.00 -26.32
C SER A 48 13.16 -14.18 -26.80
N ALA A 49 12.48 -14.57 -27.88
CA ALA A 49 11.22 -13.95 -28.30
C ALA A 49 10.07 -14.30 -27.34
N ALA A 50 10.07 -15.53 -26.80
CA ALA A 50 9.16 -15.93 -25.73
C ALA A 50 9.46 -15.20 -24.40
N LEU A 51 10.73 -14.91 -24.11
CA LEU A 51 11.15 -14.20 -22.91
C LEU A 51 10.87 -12.68 -23.00
N SER A 52 11.07 -12.07 -24.16
CA SER A 52 10.76 -10.65 -24.39
C SER A 52 9.26 -10.35 -24.38
N THR A 53 8.43 -11.28 -24.89
CA THR A 53 6.97 -11.19 -24.75
C THR A 53 6.51 -11.39 -23.30
N ARG A 54 7.18 -12.24 -22.52
CA ARG A 54 6.95 -12.36 -21.07
C ARG A 54 7.34 -11.09 -20.32
N LEU A 55 8.46 -10.45 -20.69
CA LEU A 55 8.91 -9.17 -20.10
C LEU A 55 7.94 -8.02 -20.43
N ALA A 56 7.49 -7.90 -21.69
CA ALA A 56 6.51 -6.89 -22.09
C ALA A 56 5.12 -7.12 -21.47
N GLY A 57 4.72 -8.37 -21.25
CA GLY A 57 3.53 -8.72 -20.47
C GLY A 57 3.68 -8.40 -18.98
N SER A 58 4.86 -8.65 -18.41
CA SER A 58 5.19 -8.40 -17.01
C SER A 58 5.26 -6.91 -16.67
N GLU A 59 5.78 -6.06 -17.56
CA GLU A 59 5.78 -4.60 -17.35
C GLU A 59 4.36 -4.02 -17.26
N ARG A 60 3.43 -4.52 -18.09
CA ARG A 60 2.01 -4.13 -18.03
C ARG A 60 1.38 -4.56 -16.71
N GLN A 61 1.68 -5.79 -16.26
CA GLN A 61 1.22 -6.27 -14.96
C GLN A 61 1.81 -5.45 -13.80
N LEU A 62 3.10 -5.09 -13.86
CA LEU A 62 3.76 -4.22 -12.89
C LEU A 62 3.15 -2.82 -12.84
N GLN A 63 2.80 -2.24 -14.00
CA GLN A 63 2.11 -0.95 -14.02
C GLN A 63 0.71 -1.03 -13.38
N THR A 64 -0.03 -2.10 -13.63
CA THR A 64 -1.34 -2.30 -12.98
C THR A 64 -1.20 -2.49 -11.47
N LEU A 65 -0.22 -3.29 -11.03
CA LEU A 65 0.08 -3.52 -9.61
C LEU A 65 0.52 -2.24 -8.91
N LYS A 66 1.42 -1.45 -9.53
CA LYS A 66 1.84 -0.13 -9.02
C LYS A 66 0.66 0.83 -8.90
N ARG A 67 -0.23 0.89 -9.90
CA ARG A 67 -1.43 1.75 -9.83
C ARG A 67 -2.36 1.33 -8.70
N THR A 68 -2.59 0.03 -8.51
CA THR A 68 -3.38 -0.47 -7.38
C THR A 68 -2.71 -0.18 -6.05
N GLN A 69 -1.39 -0.35 -5.95
CA GLN A 69 -0.62 -0.07 -4.74
C GLN A 69 -0.66 1.42 -4.39
N LEU A 70 -0.52 2.31 -5.38
CA LEU A 70 -0.60 3.76 -5.18
C LEU A 70 -1.98 4.18 -4.68
N ARG A 71 -3.06 3.64 -5.26
CA ARG A 71 -4.42 3.90 -4.78
C ARG A 71 -4.62 3.45 -3.34
N ARG A 72 -4.23 2.21 -3.02
CA ARG A 72 -4.28 1.67 -1.65
C ARG A 72 -3.47 2.52 -0.67
N SER A 73 -2.27 2.93 -1.05
CA SER A 73 -1.42 3.78 -0.21
C SER A 73 -2.00 5.18 0.01
N ALA A 74 -2.74 5.72 -0.95
CA ALA A 74 -3.39 7.02 -0.83
C ALA A 74 -4.55 6.97 0.16
N SER A 75 -5.44 5.96 0.06
CA SER A 75 -6.54 5.78 1.01
C SER A 75 -6.02 5.55 2.44
N VAL A 76 -4.99 4.70 2.62
CA VAL A 76 -4.36 4.48 3.94
C VAL A 76 -3.72 5.77 4.49
N LYS A 77 -3.05 6.55 3.64
CA LYS A 77 -2.43 7.82 4.06
C LYS A 77 -3.48 8.89 4.41
N GLY A 78 -4.61 8.89 3.71
CA GLY A 78 -5.77 9.73 4.04
C GLY A 78 -6.30 9.43 5.43
N PHE A 79 -6.66 8.16 5.67
CA PHE A 79 -7.12 7.67 6.98
C PHE A 79 -6.11 7.94 8.10
N GLY A 80 -4.81 7.71 7.86
CA GLY A 80 -3.78 7.99 8.87
C GLY A 80 -3.69 9.47 9.25
N ARG A 81 -3.92 10.39 8.29
CA ARG A 81 -3.90 11.85 8.57
C ARG A 81 -5.13 12.31 9.35
N SER A 82 -6.33 11.84 8.99
CA SER A 82 -7.56 12.17 9.71
C SER A 82 -7.51 11.62 11.13
N LEU A 83 -7.12 10.36 11.29
CA LEU A 83 -6.94 9.71 12.60
C LEU A 83 -5.96 10.49 13.48
N THR A 84 -4.77 10.82 12.96
CA THR A 84 -3.77 11.60 13.72
C THR A 84 -4.31 12.96 14.15
N ALA A 85 -5.07 13.65 13.29
CA ALA A 85 -5.64 14.94 13.61
C ALA A 85 -6.70 14.86 14.72
N ARG A 86 -7.58 13.85 14.66
CA ARG A 86 -8.59 13.54 15.69
C ARG A 86 -7.95 13.17 17.03
N THR A 87 -7.01 12.21 17.02
CA THR A 87 -6.29 11.78 18.22
C THR A 87 -5.58 12.93 18.92
N LYS A 88 -4.96 13.85 18.18
CA LYS A 88 -4.35 15.05 18.76
C LYS A 88 -5.37 15.95 19.46
N ARG A 89 -6.55 16.11 18.87
CA ARG A 89 -7.62 16.96 19.42
C ARG A 89 -8.23 16.34 20.68
N VAL A 90 -8.46 15.02 20.70
CA VAL A 90 -8.91 14.28 21.89
C VAL A 90 -7.85 14.34 22.99
N ALA A 91 -6.58 14.04 22.69
CA ALA A 91 -5.51 14.10 23.67
C ALA A 91 -5.34 15.51 24.26
N ALA A 92 -5.40 16.55 23.42
CA ALA A 92 -5.34 17.93 23.89
C ALA A 92 -6.51 18.29 24.82
N ARG A 93 -7.73 17.84 24.50
CA ARG A 93 -8.90 18.04 25.35
C ARG A 93 -8.79 17.28 26.68
N GLY A 94 -8.34 16.03 26.66
CA GLY A 94 -8.12 15.25 27.86
C GLY A 94 -7.12 15.92 28.81
N ILE A 95 -5.99 16.40 28.28
CA ILE A 95 -4.98 17.13 29.08
C ILE A 95 -5.56 18.46 29.61
N ALA A 96 -6.36 19.16 28.82
CA ALA A 96 -7.00 20.41 29.24
C ALA A 96 -8.12 20.20 30.28
N ALA A 97 -8.71 19.00 30.35
CA ALA A 97 -9.77 18.66 31.30
C ALA A 97 -9.23 18.36 32.72
N ILE A 98 -7.96 17.94 32.85
CA ILE A 98 -7.31 17.58 34.12
C ILE A 98 -7.59 18.59 35.27
N PRO A 99 -7.38 19.92 35.11
CA PRO A 99 -7.66 20.86 36.19
C PRO A 99 -9.16 20.99 36.51
N ALA A 100 -10.05 20.81 35.53
CA ALA A 100 -11.50 20.89 35.73
C ALA A 100 -12.07 19.65 36.43
N GLU A 101 -11.45 18.48 36.26
CA GLU A 101 -11.80 17.23 36.93
C GLU A 101 -11.56 17.27 38.45
N SER A 102 -10.72 18.19 38.93
CA SER A 102 -10.45 18.36 40.37
C SER A 102 -11.63 18.94 41.16
N LEU A 103 -12.68 19.43 40.48
CA LEU A 103 -13.86 20.02 41.10
C LEU A 103 -15.04 19.02 41.11
N PRO A 104 -15.62 18.68 42.29
CA PRO A 104 -16.56 17.55 42.42
C PRO A 104 -17.88 17.67 41.64
N TYR A 105 -18.30 18.87 41.23
CA TYR A 105 -19.52 19.06 40.42
C TYR A 105 -19.22 19.48 38.98
N ILE A 106 -18.21 20.34 38.79
CA ILE A 106 -17.81 20.81 37.45
C ILE A 106 -17.10 19.67 36.71
N GLY A 107 -16.26 18.90 37.39
CA GLY A 107 -15.55 17.75 36.84
C GLY A 107 -16.49 16.67 36.31
N ALA A 108 -17.58 16.36 37.02
CA ALA A 108 -18.56 15.38 36.57
C ALA A 108 -19.21 15.78 35.23
N ALA A 109 -19.59 17.05 35.08
CA ALA A 109 -20.14 17.55 33.81
C ALA A 109 -19.09 17.53 32.68
N VAL A 110 -17.85 17.89 32.99
CA VAL A 110 -16.74 17.85 32.02
C VAL A 110 -16.48 16.43 31.54
N VAL A 111 -16.41 15.43 32.43
CA VAL A 111 -16.18 14.02 32.08
C VAL A 111 -17.30 13.45 31.21
N VAL A 112 -18.56 13.70 31.55
CA VAL A 112 -19.68 13.22 30.72
C VAL A 112 -19.63 13.86 29.33
N SER A 113 -19.35 15.16 29.25
CA SER A 113 -19.24 15.86 27.97
C SER A 113 -18.04 15.41 27.13
N SER A 114 -16.88 15.11 27.74
CA SER A 114 -15.71 14.61 27.03
C SER A 114 -15.95 13.19 26.51
N MET A 115 -16.58 12.32 27.30
CA MET A 115 -16.93 10.96 26.88
C MET A 115 -17.89 10.94 25.69
N VAL A 116 -18.93 11.79 25.68
CA VAL A 116 -19.84 11.90 24.53
C VAL A 116 -19.08 12.31 23.27
N TYR A 117 -18.12 13.22 23.41
CA TYR A 117 -17.31 13.68 22.29
C TYR A 117 -16.33 12.61 21.80
N GLU A 118 -15.72 11.86 22.71
CA GLU A 118 -14.84 10.73 22.39
C GLU A 118 -15.60 9.61 21.65
N LEU A 119 -16.82 9.29 22.08
CA LEU A 119 -17.70 8.34 21.37
C LEU A 119 -18.02 8.82 19.95
N TYR A 120 -18.34 10.10 19.78
CA TYR A 120 -18.60 10.68 18.47
C TYR A 120 -17.40 10.53 17.52
N GLU A 121 -16.19 10.90 17.98
CA GLU A 121 -14.99 10.77 17.14
C GLU A 121 -14.59 9.30 16.90
N ALA A 122 -14.87 8.40 17.85
CA ALA A 122 -14.66 6.96 17.68
C ALA A 122 -15.59 6.38 16.60
N CYS A 123 -16.88 6.72 16.63
CA CYS A 123 -17.84 6.33 15.59
C CYS A 123 -17.40 6.84 14.20
N GLU A 124 -16.99 8.11 14.10
CA GLU A 124 -16.55 8.68 12.82
C GLU A 124 -15.29 7.96 12.29
N THR A 125 -14.41 7.53 13.19
CA THR A 125 -13.22 6.74 12.85
C THR A 125 -13.58 5.34 12.35
N LEU A 126 -14.53 4.66 12.98
CA LEU A 126 -15.00 3.36 12.51
C LEU A 126 -15.65 3.44 11.13
N ARG A 127 -16.46 4.48 10.89
CA ARG A 127 -17.07 4.71 9.58
C ARG A 127 -16.02 4.94 8.49
N GLU A 128 -14.98 5.70 8.81
CA GLU A 128 -13.87 5.95 7.88
C GLU A 128 -13.03 4.67 7.65
N LEU A 129 -12.87 3.83 8.68
CA LEU A 129 -12.22 2.53 8.55
C LEU A 129 -13.01 1.58 7.64
N ASP A 130 -14.33 1.55 7.75
CA ASP A 130 -15.20 0.76 6.87
C ASP A 130 -15.08 1.21 5.40
N THR A 131 -15.06 2.52 5.16
CA THR A 131 -14.80 3.05 3.81
C THR A 131 -13.41 2.68 3.30
N LEU A 132 -12.40 2.65 4.17
CA LEU A 132 -11.05 2.22 3.82
C LEU A 132 -11.01 0.74 3.45
N TYR A 133 -11.69 -0.14 4.18
CA TYR A 133 -11.76 -1.56 3.87
C TYR A 133 -12.46 -1.83 2.53
N THR A 134 -13.54 -1.09 2.27
CA THR A 134 -14.23 -1.10 0.98
C THR A 134 -13.30 -0.66 -0.17
N ASP A 135 -12.56 0.45 0.01
CA ASP A 135 -11.58 0.96 -0.97
C ASP A 135 -10.43 -0.03 -1.26
N LEU A 136 -10.00 -0.78 -0.25
CA LEU A 136 -8.94 -1.78 -0.37
C LEU A 136 -9.43 -3.08 -1.01
N GLY A 137 -10.75 -3.29 -1.09
CA GLY A 137 -11.41 -4.49 -1.58
C GLY A 137 -11.32 -5.66 -0.60
N LEU A 138 -11.28 -5.38 0.70
CA LEU A 138 -11.30 -6.39 1.77
C LEU A 138 -12.75 -6.87 1.97
N ALA A 139 -12.94 -8.19 2.11
CA ALA A 139 -14.24 -8.78 2.43
C ALA A 139 -14.60 -8.64 3.92
N GLU A 140 -13.58 -8.45 4.77
CA GLU A 140 -13.73 -8.14 6.20
C GLU A 140 -14.09 -6.66 6.34
N THR A 141 -15.35 -6.38 6.70
CA THR A 141 -15.84 -5.04 7.05
C THR A 141 -15.74 -4.84 8.56
N VAL A 142 -15.88 -3.60 9.04
CA VAL A 142 -15.95 -3.34 10.48
C VAL A 142 -17.20 -4.08 11.01
N PRO A 143 -17.09 -4.92 12.04
CA PRO A 143 -18.19 -5.75 12.45
C PRO A 143 -19.35 -4.87 12.97
N ASP A 144 -20.57 -5.19 12.54
CA ASP A 144 -21.76 -4.35 12.71
C ASP A 144 -22.10 -4.09 14.19
N ASP A 145 -21.72 -5.02 15.07
CA ASP A 145 -21.85 -4.91 16.52
C ASP A 145 -21.00 -3.77 17.10
N ALA A 146 -19.75 -3.63 16.65
CA ALA A 146 -18.85 -2.55 17.06
C ALA A 146 -19.35 -1.19 16.56
N MET A 147 -19.84 -1.13 15.32
CA MET A 147 -20.43 0.10 14.76
C MET A 147 -21.68 0.51 15.55
N ARG A 148 -22.56 -0.44 15.87
CA ARG A 148 -23.82 -0.18 16.58
C ARG A 148 -23.60 0.26 18.03
N SER A 149 -22.65 -0.37 18.72
CA SER A 149 -22.29 -0.04 20.11
C SER A 149 -21.73 1.37 20.26
N LEU A 150 -20.87 1.80 19.33
CA LEU A 150 -20.17 3.10 19.42
C LEU A 150 -20.94 4.25 18.76
N CYS A 151 -21.69 3.99 17.69
CA CYS A 151 -22.41 5.04 16.94
C CYS A 151 -23.85 5.27 17.42
N ASN A 152 -24.45 4.30 18.11
CA ASN A 152 -25.78 4.43 18.70
C ASN A 152 -25.78 3.78 20.09
N PRO A 153 -25.10 4.42 21.06
CA PRO A 153 -24.97 3.85 22.39
C PRO A 153 -26.35 3.71 23.05
N PRO A 154 -26.59 2.63 23.82
CA PRO A 154 -27.79 2.51 24.64
C PRO A 154 -27.86 3.65 25.66
N PRO A 155 -29.07 3.96 26.16
CA PRO A 155 -29.24 5.04 27.12
C PRO A 155 -28.45 4.74 28.41
N LEU A 156 -28.00 5.81 29.09
CA LEU A 156 -27.02 5.75 30.19
C LEU A 156 -27.48 4.88 31.37
N ASP A 157 -28.78 4.72 31.56
CA ASP A 157 -29.43 3.85 32.53
C ASP A 157 -29.15 2.35 32.28
N GLU A 158 -29.11 1.93 31.02
CA GLU A 158 -28.72 0.56 30.65
C GLU A 158 -27.20 0.35 30.75
N LEU A 159 -26.40 1.39 30.47
CA LEU A 159 -24.94 1.31 30.47
C LEU A 159 -24.34 1.21 31.89
N PHE A 160 -24.92 1.91 32.86
CA PHE A 160 -24.49 1.88 34.26
C PHE A 160 -25.30 0.91 35.13
N GLY A 161 -26.40 0.36 34.62
CA GLY A 161 -27.24 -0.61 35.32
C GLY A 161 -26.67 -2.04 35.34
N ASN A 162 -25.66 -2.35 34.52
CA ASN A 162 -25.12 -3.71 34.38
C ASN A 162 -23.59 -3.75 34.58
N PRO A 163 -23.09 -3.98 35.80
CA PRO A 163 -21.68 -3.77 36.15
C PRO A 163 -20.68 -4.78 35.57
N LEU A 164 -21.07 -5.72 34.69
CA LEU A 164 -20.19 -6.82 34.23
C LEU A 164 -20.46 -7.31 32.79
N SER A 165 -20.75 -6.44 31.82
CA SER A 165 -20.58 -6.82 30.41
C SER A 165 -19.13 -6.61 29.97
N GLN A 166 -18.23 -7.32 30.64
CA GLN A 166 -16.85 -7.46 30.20
C GLN A 166 -16.88 -8.36 28.94
N PRO A 167 -16.35 -7.93 27.79
CA PRO A 167 -16.24 -8.83 26.66
C PRO A 167 -15.29 -9.97 27.05
N ASP A 168 -15.77 -11.20 26.96
CA ASP A 168 -15.00 -12.42 27.18
C ASP A 168 -13.76 -12.40 26.27
N VAL A 169 -12.57 -12.30 26.89
CA VAL A 169 -11.27 -12.59 26.27
C VAL A 169 -10.84 -13.97 26.70
#